data_AF-A0A3C0BCG9-F1
#
_entry.id   AF-A0A3C0BCG9-F1
#
_cell.length_a   1.000
_cell.length_b   1.000
_cell.length_c   1.000
_cell.angle_alpha   90.00
_cell.angle_beta   90.00
_cell.angle_gamma   90.00
#
_symmetry.space_group_name_H-M   'P 1'
#
loop_
_entity.id
_entity.type
_entity.pdbx_description
1 polymer ?
#
loop_
_entity_poly.entity_id
_entity_poly.type
_entity_poly.pdbx_seq_one_letter_code
_entity_poly.pdbx_strand_id
1 'polypeptide(L)'
;MRKLFTLVTMIFSLSIIVNFSNAQCIKTSCNGSSNTGTYSSAIGNQTNSSGNYGFSSGNQSSASGESSTALGHLSIASGIYSFAVGYKPQAQAQTAISIGYETKAKFAKSFAIGEMSETNAIQSYAIGQNCVTNASGSIAIGRYMQTNASGAIALGSSTSQGPLVNGINNSLMIGFNSIVPTLFVGPSPDYKSSGNVGIGTTAPTQKLDIDGNIRLRNNSIIGTWSNNSLTFNTNSSARMVILPNGKIGIGKLLPDTELDIAGDITVSGLANEKGDQIVTSDKNGKLMLIPVNFSGDNLGNHIATQNLDMKEFSIRNSTREAYQTRADGSRYFAGLRFSEENSMVLETGKKAVFTAVAATNNASGLWVANWACGGYGLVLNADNRTGGIYYDNNDPKLSIGFNSSKVGIGLIPPSDGAFRLYVEGGILAEEVKVMLKSAWPDYVFTADHKLPGINEVADFITANGHLPGVPSAATVAADGINLGQMNALLLTKIEELTLYVIELQRQLDEIRK
;
A
#
# COMPACT_ATOMS: atom_id res chain seq x y z
N MET A 1 -44.15 -125.46 -13.23
CA MET A 1 -43.02 -124.52 -13.03
C MET A 1 -43.03 -123.39 -14.07
N ARG A 2 -44.09 -122.57 -14.06
CA ARG A 2 -44.23 -121.32 -14.83
C ARG A 2 -45.18 -120.45 -14.01
N LYS A 3 -44.62 -119.63 -13.11
CA LYS A 3 -45.22 -118.51 -12.35
C LYS A 3 -44.31 -118.15 -11.16
N LEU A 4 -43.05 -117.86 -11.44
CA LEU A 4 -42.12 -117.32 -10.43
C LEU A 4 -41.10 -116.35 -11.04
N PHE A 5 -41.52 -115.56 -12.04
CA PHE A 5 -40.69 -114.53 -12.67
C PHE A 5 -41.58 -113.33 -13.02
N THR A 6 -42.20 -112.74 -12.00
CA THR A 6 -42.86 -111.44 -12.11
C THR A 6 -42.85 -110.77 -10.74
N LEU A 7 -41.69 -110.80 -10.06
CA LEU A 7 -41.42 -109.86 -8.99
C LEU A 7 -40.88 -108.60 -9.66
N VAL A 8 -41.83 -107.84 -10.17
CA VAL A 8 -41.68 -106.45 -10.58
C VAL A 8 -40.97 -105.71 -9.45
N THR A 9 -39.88 -105.04 -9.82
CA THR A 9 -39.27 -103.92 -9.10
C THR A 9 -40.35 -102.95 -8.65
N MET A 10 -40.91 -103.18 -7.46
CA MET A 10 -41.81 -102.27 -6.79
C MET A 10 -40.94 -101.41 -5.87
N ILE A 11 -40.37 -100.36 -6.45
CA ILE A 11 -39.70 -99.29 -5.71
C ILE A 11 -40.75 -98.71 -4.76
N PHE A 12 -40.56 -98.92 -3.46
CA PHE A 12 -41.31 -98.26 -2.41
C PHE A 12 -40.97 -96.76 -2.41
N SER A 13 -41.71 -95.97 -3.18
CA SER A 13 -41.91 -94.55 -2.89
C SER A 13 -43.34 -94.41 -2.39
N LEU A 14 -43.54 -94.56 -1.08
CA LEU A 14 -44.83 -94.32 -0.43
C LEU A 14 -45.11 -92.81 -0.45
N SER A 15 -45.76 -92.32 -1.50
CA SER A 15 -46.31 -90.97 -1.53
C SER A 15 -47.59 -90.94 -0.69
N ILE A 16 -47.49 -90.61 0.59
CA ILE A 16 -48.66 -90.32 1.41
C ILE A 16 -49.27 -89.00 0.91
N ILE A 17 -50.31 -89.08 0.09
CA ILE A 17 -51.20 -87.94 -0.19
C ILE A 17 -52.18 -87.87 1.00
N VAL A 18 -51.87 -87.04 1.99
CA VAL A 18 -52.84 -86.73 3.07
C VAL A 18 -53.93 -85.85 2.47
N ASN A 19 -55.13 -86.40 2.26
CA ASN A 19 -56.29 -85.65 1.81
C ASN A 19 -56.95 -85.00 3.05
N PHE A 20 -56.68 -83.70 3.28
CA PHE A 20 -57.29 -82.94 4.37
C PHE A 20 -58.69 -82.48 3.97
N SER A 21 -59.67 -83.38 4.02
CA SER A 21 -61.04 -83.08 3.58
C SER A 21 -61.79 -82.05 4.44
N ASN A 22 -61.28 -81.67 5.62
CA ASN A 22 -61.98 -80.79 6.57
C ASN A 22 -61.11 -79.73 7.29
N ALA A 23 -59.90 -79.44 6.82
CA ALA A 23 -59.10 -78.33 7.34
C ALA A 23 -59.14 -77.15 6.35
N GLN A 24 -59.91 -76.10 6.64
CA GLN A 24 -59.97 -74.88 5.82
C GLN A 24 -58.67 -74.06 5.78
N CYS A 25 -57.53 -74.58 6.25
CA CYS A 25 -56.29 -73.81 6.40
C CYS A 25 -55.18 -74.11 5.37
N ILE A 26 -55.28 -75.09 4.46
CA ILE A 26 -54.18 -75.35 3.49
C ILE A 26 -54.71 -75.80 2.10
N LYS A 27 -54.90 -74.86 1.17
CA LYS A 27 -55.10 -75.13 -0.27
C LYS A 27 -53.74 -75.38 -0.98
N THR A 28 -52.93 -76.33 -0.53
CA THR A 28 -51.69 -76.70 -1.25
C THR A 28 -52.01 -77.75 -2.32
N SER A 29 -52.37 -77.32 -3.53
CA SER A 29 -52.43 -78.24 -4.68
C SER A 29 -51.00 -78.61 -5.09
N CYS A 30 -50.52 -79.81 -4.78
CA CYS A 30 -49.20 -80.30 -5.24
C CYS A 30 -49.21 -80.81 -6.69
N ASN A 31 -50.09 -80.26 -7.53
CA ASN A 31 -50.22 -80.70 -8.92
C ASN A 31 -48.94 -80.35 -9.70
N GLY A 32 -48.31 -81.37 -10.30
CA GLY A 32 -47.09 -81.25 -11.10
C GLY A 32 -45.79 -81.10 -10.29
N SER A 33 -45.80 -81.36 -8.98
CA SER A 33 -44.62 -81.20 -8.12
C SER A 33 -43.71 -82.43 -8.15
N SER A 34 -42.40 -82.21 -8.10
CA SER A 34 -41.32 -83.20 -8.16
C SER A 34 -40.42 -83.09 -6.92
N ASN A 35 -40.19 -84.21 -6.23
CA ASN A 35 -39.34 -84.30 -5.04
C ASN A 35 -38.40 -85.51 -5.18
N THR A 36 -37.34 -85.37 -5.98
CA THR A 36 -36.44 -86.47 -6.35
C THR A 36 -35.12 -86.48 -5.58
N GLY A 37 -34.79 -85.41 -4.85
CA GLY A 37 -33.59 -85.36 -4.03
C GLY A 37 -33.67 -86.26 -2.80
N THR A 38 -32.57 -86.88 -2.39
CA THR A 38 -32.52 -87.65 -1.14
C THR A 38 -32.74 -86.71 0.05
N TYR A 39 -33.62 -87.06 0.99
CA TYR A 39 -34.00 -86.20 2.14
C TYR A 39 -34.59 -84.83 1.78
N SER A 40 -35.14 -84.68 0.57
CA SER A 40 -35.73 -83.44 0.11
C SER A 40 -37.22 -83.30 0.49
N SER A 41 -37.72 -82.07 0.50
CA SER A 41 -39.14 -81.75 0.73
C SER A 41 -39.64 -80.73 -0.29
N ALA A 42 -40.83 -80.96 -0.87
CA ALA A 42 -41.46 -80.08 -1.86
C ALA A 42 -42.93 -79.81 -1.48
N ILE A 43 -43.33 -78.53 -1.38
CA ILE A 43 -44.67 -78.12 -0.92
C ILE A 43 -45.26 -77.06 -1.85
N GLY A 44 -46.45 -77.30 -2.42
CA GLY A 44 -47.13 -76.36 -3.32
C GLY A 44 -47.17 -76.84 -4.77
N ASN A 45 -47.75 -76.03 -5.67
CA ASN A 45 -48.03 -76.40 -7.06
C ASN A 45 -46.78 -76.28 -7.95
N GLN A 46 -46.50 -77.30 -8.77
CA GLN A 46 -45.36 -77.35 -9.70
C GLN A 46 -44.00 -77.08 -9.05
N THR A 47 -43.82 -77.51 -7.80
CA THR A 47 -42.53 -77.37 -7.11
C THR A 47 -41.52 -78.41 -7.55
N ASN A 48 -40.22 -78.10 -7.51
CA ASN A 48 -39.17 -79.04 -7.87
C ASN A 48 -38.01 -79.03 -6.85
N SER A 49 -38.01 -80.00 -5.93
CA SER A 49 -36.89 -80.27 -5.03
C SER A 49 -36.07 -81.45 -5.53
N SER A 50 -35.17 -81.19 -6.49
CA SER A 50 -34.33 -82.24 -7.10
C SER A 50 -32.95 -82.36 -6.46
N GLY A 51 -32.51 -81.36 -5.68
CA GLY A 51 -31.25 -81.42 -4.93
C GLY A 51 -31.36 -82.29 -3.68
N ASN A 52 -30.31 -83.06 -3.36
CA ASN A 52 -30.22 -83.76 -2.07
C ASN A 52 -30.32 -82.76 -0.92
N TYR A 53 -31.09 -83.07 0.13
CA TYR A 53 -31.41 -82.17 1.24
C TYR A 53 -32.12 -80.86 0.83
N GLY A 54 -32.66 -80.80 -0.39
CA GLY A 54 -33.32 -79.61 -0.94
C GLY A 54 -34.70 -79.37 -0.33
N PHE A 55 -35.06 -78.11 -0.13
CA PHE A 55 -36.39 -77.71 0.34
C PHE A 55 -37.01 -76.68 -0.60
N SER A 56 -38.13 -77.00 -1.25
CA SER A 56 -38.90 -76.05 -2.06
C SER A 56 -40.32 -75.89 -1.53
N SER A 57 -40.79 -74.65 -1.43
CA SER A 57 -42.14 -74.32 -0.99
C SER A 57 -42.68 -73.10 -1.73
N GLY A 58 -43.87 -73.20 -2.33
CA GLY A 58 -44.52 -72.12 -3.08
C GLY A 58 -44.64 -72.43 -4.57
N ASN A 59 -45.61 -71.84 -5.25
CA ASN A 59 -45.95 -72.19 -6.63
C ASN A 59 -44.75 -72.00 -7.59
N GLN A 60 -44.38 -73.04 -8.32
CA GLN A 60 -43.25 -73.08 -9.26
C GLN A 60 -41.87 -72.79 -8.62
N SER A 61 -41.72 -73.03 -7.32
CA SER A 61 -40.41 -72.96 -6.65
C SER A 61 -39.52 -74.17 -7.02
N SER A 62 -38.22 -73.97 -7.12
CA SER A 62 -37.25 -75.06 -7.40
C SER A 62 -35.99 -74.97 -6.55
N ALA A 63 -35.75 -76.00 -5.75
CA ALA A 63 -34.54 -76.26 -4.99
C ALA A 63 -33.76 -77.40 -5.66
N SER A 64 -32.98 -77.07 -6.69
CA SER A 64 -32.26 -78.04 -7.53
C SER A 64 -30.79 -78.23 -7.14
N GLY A 65 -30.22 -77.30 -6.38
CA GLY A 65 -28.88 -77.46 -5.81
C GLY A 65 -28.88 -78.37 -4.59
N GLU A 66 -27.77 -79.05 -4.31
CA GLU A 66 -27.61 -79.80 -3.06
C GLU A 66 -27.71 -78.86 -1.85
N SER A 67 -28.46 -79.27 -0.82
CA SER A 67 -28.76 -78.49 0.39
C SER A 67 -29.31 -77.09 0.10
N SER A 68 -30.04 -76.94 -1.01
CA SER A 68 -30.64 -75.66 -1.40
C SER A 68 -32.02 -75.45 -0.79
N THR A 69 -32.44 -74.19 -0.64
CA THR A 69 -33.77 -73.82 -0.14
C THR A 69 -34.40 -72.78 -1.03
N ALA A 70 -35.61 -73.04 -1.55
CA ALA A 70 -36.39 -72.14 -2.40
C ALA A 70 -37.79 -71.93 -1.81
N LEU A 71 -38.10 -70.72 -1.33
CA LEU A 71 -39.38 -70.38 -0.71
C LEU A 71 -40.08 -69.23 -1.43
N GLY A 72 -41.36 -69.39 -1.76
CA GLY A 72 -42.19 -68.41 -2.45
C GLY A 72 -42.48 -68.76 -3.92
N HIS A 73 -43.15 -67.85 -4.63
CA HIS A 73 -43.56 -68.09 -6.01
C HIS A 73 -42.39 -67.89 -6.98
N LEU A 74 -42.16 -68.84 -7.90
CA LEU A 74 -41.08 -68.82 -8.90
C LEU A 74 -39.65 -68.70 -8.30
N SER A 75 -39.45 -69.04 -7.03
CA SER A 75 -38.14 -68.98 -6.39
C SER A 75 -37.23 -70.09 -6.92
N ILE A 76 -35.97 -69.77 -7.26
CA ILE A 76 -35.01 -70.71 -7.82
C ILE A 76 -33.75 -70.71 -6.96
N ALA A 77 -33.45 -71.85 -6.34
CA ALA A 77 -32.21 -72.14 -5.64
C ALA A 77 -31.51 -73.31 -6.36
N SER A 78 -30.67 -72.99 -7.34
CA SER A 78 -29.97 -73.99 -8.19
C SER A 78 -28.50 -74.19 -7.81
N GLY A 79 -27.93 -73.27 -7.04
CA GLY A 79 -26.58 -73.43 -6.49
C GLY A 79 -26.52 -74.41 -5.32
N ILE A 80 -25.38 -75.06 -5.12
CA ILE A 80 -25.09 -75.88 -3.93
C ILE A 80 -25.08 -74.97 -2.69
N TYR A 81 -25.77 -75.35 -1.61
CA TYR A 81 -25.98 -74.54 -0.39
C TYR A 81 -26.64 -73.17 -0.66
N SER A 82 -27.42 -73.04 -1.74
CA SER A 82 -28.07 -71.77 -2.10
C SER A 82 -29.39 -71.55 -1.36
N PHE A 83 -29.76 -70.28 -1.19
CA PHE A 83 -30.96 -69.88 -0.44
C PHE A 83 -31.73 -68.80 -1.19
N ALA A 84 -32.96 -69.11 -1.61
CA ALA A 84 -33.83 -68.21 -2.37
C ALA A 84 -35.19 -68.03 -1.68
N VAL A 85 -35.60 -66.81 -1.33
CA VAL A 85 -36.87 -66.54 -0.62
C VAL A 85 -37.58 -65.29 -1.16
N GLY A 86 -38.83 -65.41 -1.62
CA GLY A 86 -39.64 -64.28 -2.10
C GLY A 86 -40.40 -64.55 -3.40
N TYR A 87 -40.58 -63.52 -4.22
CA TYR A 87 -41.23 -63.62 -5.54
C TYR A 87 -40.17 -63.58 -6.63
N LYS A 88 -39.97 -64.71 -7.32
CA LYS A 88 -38.98 -64.88 -8.40
C LYS A 88 -37.51 -64.56 -8.02
N PRO A 89 -37.01 -64.83 -6.79
CA PRO A 89 -35.58 -64.74 -6.50
C PRO A 89 -34.80 -65.88 -7.17
N GLN A 90 -33.54 -65.63 -7.54
CA GLN A 90 -32.68 -66.61 -8.22
C GLN A 90 -31.30 -66.70 -7.56
N ALA A 91 -31.06 -67.74 -6.77
CA ALA A 91 -29.75 -68.08 -6.22
C ALA A 91 -29.11 -69.21 -7.07
N GLN A 92 -28.23 -68.84 -8.00
CA GLN A 92 -27.80 -69.72 -9.10
C GLN A 92 -26.43 -70.38 -8.90
N ALA A 93 -25.66 -69.95 -7.91
CA ALA A 93 -24.30 -70.41 -7.68
C ALA A 93 -24.06 -70.89 -6.24
N GLN A 94 -22.92 -71.54 -6.02
CA GLN A 94 -22.57 -72.11 -4.73
C GLN A 94 -22.61 -71.04 -3.61
N THR A 95 -23.28 -71.38 -2.50
CA THR A 95 -23.55 -70.51 -1.34
C THR A 95 -24.16 -69.15 -1.68
N ALA A 96 -24.84 -69.01 -2.82
CA ALA A 96 -25.50 -67.77 -3.21
C ALA A 96 -26.81 -67.58 -2.42
N ILE A 97 -27.11 -66.34 -2.05
CA ILE A 97 -28.33 -65.98 -1.31
C ILE A 97 -29.12 -64.93 -2.10
N SER A 98 -30.39 -65.20 -2.38
CA SER A 98 -31.30 -64.30 -3.11
C SER A 98 -32.61 -64.13 -2.35
N ILE A 99 -32.88 -62.94 -1.81
CA ILE A 99 -34.07 -62.69 -0.98
C ILE A 99 -34.84 -61.48 -1.52
N GLY A 100 -36.15 -61.61 -1.74
CA GLY A 100 -37.05 -60.52 -2.10
C GLY A 100 -37.73 -60.69 -3.47
N TYR A 101 -37.96 -59.57 -4.17
CA TYR A 101 -38.68 -59.52 -5.45
C TYR A 101 -37.69 -59.44 -6.61
N GLU A 102 -37.69 -60.43 -7.49
CA GLU A 102 -36.85 -60.50 -8.70
C GLU A 102 -35.34 -60.30 -8.44
N THR A 103 -34.84 -60.69 -7.27
CA THR A 103 -33.39 -60.63 -6.98
C THR A 103 -32.65 -61.75 -7.70
N LYS A 104 -31.37 -61.52 -8.04
CA LYS A 104 -30.52 -62.51 -8.70
C LYS A 104 -29.13 -62.55 -8.10
N ALA A 105 -28.83 -63.63 -7.40
CA ALA A 105 -27.50 -63.96 -6.92
C ALA A 105 -26.83 -64.98 -7.86
N LYS A 106 -26.13 -64.49 -8.90
CA LYS A 106 -25.66 -65.34 -10.01
C LYS A 106 -24.31 -66.01 -9.78
N PHE A 107 -23.51 -65.51 -8.82
CA PHE A 107 -22.12 -65.93 -8.63
C PHE A 107 -21.85 -66.50 -7.24
N ALA A 108 -20.78 -67.27 -7.10
CA ALA A 108 -20.46 -67.97 -5.86
C ALA A 108 -20.25 -66.99 -4.69
N LYS A 109 -20.76 -67.37 -3.50
CA LYS A 109 -20.68 -66.55 -2.28
C LYS A 109 -21.28 -65.14 -2.43
N SER A 110 -22.21 -64.95 -3.37
CA SER A 110 -22.84 -63.64 -3.60
C SER A 110 -24.20 -63.55 -2.90
N PHE A 111 -24.60 -62.31 -2.59
CA PHE A 111 -25.80 -62.03 -1.81
C PHE A 111 -26.61 -60.93 -2.50
N ALA A 112 -27.83 -61.23 -2.94
CA ALA A 112 -28.76 -60.29 -3.54
C ALA A 112 -30.03 -60.19 -2.68
N ILE A 113 -30.28 -59.04 -2.07
CA ILE A 113 -31.43 -58.84 -1.17
C ILE A 113 -32.21 -57.59 -1.59
N GLY A 114 -33.54 -57.65 -1.59
CA GLY A 114 -34.42 -56.51 -1.85
C GLY A 114 -35.25 -56.66 -3.13
N GLU A 115 -35.26 -55.64 -3.97
CA GLU A 115 -36.09 -55.59 -5.19
C GLU A 115 -35.20 -55.38 -6.41
N MET A 116 -35.24 -56.30 -7.38
CA MET A 116 -34.46 -56.23 -8.62
C MET A 116 -32.94 -56.05 -8.41
N SER A 117 -32.43 -56.42 -7.24
CA SER A 117 -30.99 -56.38 -6.96
C SER A 117 -30.28 -57.59 -7.57
N GLU A 118 -29.11 -57.36 -8.14
CA GLU A 118 -28.39 -58.34 -8.96
C GLU A 118 -26.89 -58.37 -8.65
N THR A 119 -26.35 -59.54 -8.39
CA THR A 119 -24.90 -59.75 -8.25
C THR A 119 -24.34 -60.44 -9.50
N ASN A 120 -23.36 -59.79 -10.13
CA ASN A 120 -22.69 -60.23 -11.36
C ASN A 120 -21.20 -60.58 -11.13
N ALA A 121 -20.80 -60.83 -9.88
CA ALA A 121 -19.44 -61.26 -9.54
C ALA A 121 -19.37 -62.09 -8.24
N ILE A 122 -18.28 -62.86 -8.09
CA ILE A 122 -18.03 -63.68 -6.89
C ILE A 122 -17.87 -62.80 -5.65
N GLN A 123 -18.30 -63.32 -4.49
CA GLN A 123 -18.16 -62.63 -3.20
C GLN A 123 -18.68 -61.18 -3.22
N SER A 124 -19.73 -60.90 -3.99
CA SER A 124 -20.30 -59.54 -4.10
C SER A 124 -21.70 -59.46 -3.49
N TYR A 125 -22.09 -58.27 -3.07
CA TYR A 125 -23.26 -58.06 -2.21
C TYR A 125 -24.10 -56.89 -2.73
N ALA A 126 -25.32 -57.17 -3.20
CA ALA A 126 -26.28 -56.18 -3.65
C ALA A 126 -27.49 -56.17 -2.70
N ILE A 127 -27.70 -55.08 -1.97
CA ILE A 127 -28.73 -55.00 -0.92
C ILE A 127 -29.58 -53.74 -1.11
N GLY A 128 -30.85 -53.93 -1.42
CA GLY A 128 -31.84 -52.87 -1.56
C GLY A 128 -32.58 -52.93 -2.91
N GLN A 129 -32.92 -51.77 -3.46
CA GLN A 129 -33.69 -51.67 -4.71
C GLN A 129 -32.77 -51.34 -5.88
N ASN A 130 -32.82 -52.15 -6.95
CA ASN A 130 -32.03 -51.94 -8.16
C ASN A 130 -30.52 -51.77 -7.88
N CYS A 131 -29.97 -52.52 -6.93
CA CYS A 131 -28.53 -52.53 -6.67
C CYS A 131 -27.83 -53.55 -7.57
N VAL A 132 -26.68 -53.19 -8.16
CA VAL A 132 -25.94 -54.06 -9.07
C VAL A 132 -24.46 -54.11 -8.70
N THR A 133 -23.92 -55.32 -8.47
CA THR A 133 -22.48 -55.50 -8.25
C THR A 133 -21.82 -56.24 -9.41
N ASN A 134 -20.94 -55.58 -10.16
CA ASN A 134 -20.30 -56.15 -11.36
C ASN A 134 -18.86 -56.63 -11.13
N ALA A 135 -18.33 -56.50 -9.91
CA ALA A 135 -16.94 -56.83 -9.61
C ALA A 135 -16.77 -57.61 -8.29
N SER A 136 -15.69 -58.39 -8.23
CA SER A 136 -15.40 -59.29 -7.10
C SER A 136 -15.26 -58.53 -5.78
N GLY A 137 -15.83 -59.07 -4.70
CA GLY A 137 -15.70 -58.46 -3.37
C GLY A 137 -16.42 -57.11 -3.21
N SER A 138 -17.17 -56.65 -4.21
CA SER A 138 -17.80 -55.33 -4.18
C SER A 138 -19.17 -55.34 -3.49
N ILE A 139 -19.57 -54.18 -2.96
CA ILE A 139 -20.76 -54.02 -2.14
C ILE A 139 -21.58 -52.82 -2.63
N ALA A 140 -22.85 -53.05 -2.96
CA ALA A 140 -23.81 -52.00 -3.31
C ALA A 140 -25.00 -52.05 -2.35
N ILE A 141 -25.25 -50.97 -1.59
CA ILE A 141 -26.32 -50.92 -0.58
C ILE A 141 -27.18 -49.67 -0.74
N GLY A 142 -28.48 -49.87 -0.92
CA GLY A 142 -29.51 -48.85 -0.85
C GLY A 142 -30.42 -48.83 -2.08
N ARG A 143 -30.51 -47.72 -2.82
CA ARG A 143 -31.38 -47.62 -4.00
C ARG A 143 -30.60 -47.13 -5.20
N TYR A 144 -30.64 -47.87 -6.31
CA TYR A 144 -29.90 -47.55 -7.54
C TYR A 144 -28.40 -47.37 -7.28
N MET A 145 -27.77 -48.36 -6.65
CA MET A 145 -26.33 -48.36 -6.37
C MET A 145 -25.62 -49.36 -7.28
N GLN A 146 -24.47 -48.99 -7.83
CA GLN A 146 -23.71 -49.86 -8.71
C GLN A 146 -22.22 -49.85 -8.39
N THR A 147 -21.58 -51.02 -8.40
CA THR A 147 -20.12 -51.16 -8.29
C THR A 147 -19.56 -51.86 -9.53
N ASN A 148 -18.51 -51.29 -10.13
CA ASN A 148 -17.86 -51.81 -11.33
C ASN A 148 -16.39 -52.20 -11.11
N ALA A 149 -15.88 -52.09 -9.88
CA ALA A 149 -14.48 -52.34 -9.54
C ALA A 149 -14.33 -53.23 -8.30
N SER A 150 -13.22 -53.96 -8.23
CA SER A 150 -12.98 -54.96 -7.18
C SER A 150 -12.85 -54.28 -5.83
N GLY A 151 -13.53 -54.82 -4.81
CA GLY A 151 -13.56 -54.25 -3.46
C GLY A 151 -14.18 -52.84 -3.37
N ALA A 152 -14.84 -52.36 -4.43
CA ALA A 152 -15.54 -51.09 -4.41
C ALA A 152 -16.82 -51.18 -3.57
N ILE A 153 -17.12 -50.11 -2.85
CA ILE A 153 -18.33 -49.99 -2.02
C ILE A 153 -19.11 -48.76 -2.47
N ALA A 154 -20.41 -48.92 -2.69
CA ALA A 154 -21.32 -47.84 -3.03
C ALA A 154 -22.54 -47.87 -2.09
N LEU A 155 -22.77 -46.78 -1.35
CA LEU A 155 -23.83 -46.67 -0.35
C LEU A 155 -24.76 -45.48 -0.62
N GLY A 156 -26.04 -45.66 -0.33
CA GLY A 156 -27.02 -44.57 -0.23
C GLY A 156 -28.18 -44.70 -1.21
N SER A 157 -28.65 -43.59 -1.76
CA SER A 157 -29.77 -43.59 -2.71
C SER A 157 -29.44 -42.72 -3.90
N SER A 158 -29.49 -43.28 -5.10
CA SER A 158 -29.37 -42.48 -6.31
C SER A 158 -30.75 -42.01 -6.79
N THR A 159 -30.81 -41.48 -8.01
CA THR A 159 -32.01 -40.91 -8.61
C THR A 159 -32.61 -41.86 -9.64
N SER A 160 -33.78 -41.52 -10.18
CA SER A 160 -34.32 -42.23 -11.34
C SER A 160 -33.52 -42.01 -12.64
N GLN A 161 -32.58 -41.06 -12.65
CA GLN A 161 -31.76 -40.74 -13.83
C GLN A 161 -30.60 -41.70 -14.04
N GLY A 162 -30.28 -42.53 -13.05
CA GLY A 162 -29.22 -43.52 -13.14
C GLY A 162 -28.67 -43.90 -11.77
N PRO A 163 -27.82 -44.93 -11.71
CA PRO A 163 -27.20 -45.36 -10.48
C PRO A 163 -26.03 -44.46 -10.07
N LEU A 164 -25.73 -44.43 -8.76
CA LEU A 164 -24.42 -43.98 -8.29
C LEU A 164 -23.44 -45.13 -8.52
N VAL A 165 -22.47 -44.90 -9.39
CA VAL A 165 -21.52 -45.92 -9.85
C VAL A 165 -20.17 -45.74 -9.18
N ASN A 166 -19.76 -46.70 -8.36
CA ASN A 166 -18.36 -46.79 -7.91
C ASN A 166 -17.55 -47.69 -8.85
N GLY A 167 -16.78 -47.05 -9.73
CA GLY A 167 -15.87 -47.69 -10.69
C GLY A 167 -14.40 -47.74 -10.24
N ILE A 168 -14.09 -47.48 -8.97
CA ILE A 168 -12.71 -47.36 -8.49
C ILE A 168 -12.39 -48.51 -7.52
N ASN A 169 -11.31 -49.25 -7.77
CA ASN A 169 -10.90 -50.39 -6.94
C ASN A 169 -10.65 -49.97 -5.49
N ASN A 170 -11.06 -50.82 -4.54
CA ASN A 170 -10.79 -50.65 -3.10
C ASN A 170 -11.17 -49.25 -2.57
N SER A 171 -12.33 -48.75 -2.98
CA SER A 171 -12.79 -47.41 -2.64
C SER A 171 -14.21 -47.42 -2.09
N LEU A 172 -14.62 -46.32 -1.45
CA LEU A 172 -15.97 -46.11 -0.94
C LEU A 172 -16.57 -44.85 -1.55
N MET A 173 -17.83 -44.95 -1.99
CA MET A 173 -18.67 -43.83 -2.38
C MET A 173 -19.96 -43.82 -1.58
N ILE A 174 -20.34 -42.64 -1.08
CA ILE A 174 -21.63 -42.40 -0.41
C ILE A 174 -22.32 -41.22 -1.08
N GLY A 175 -23.59 -41.41 -1.45
CA GLY A 175 -24.41 -40.33 -2.01
C GLY A 175 -25.90 -40.57 -1.81
N PHE A 176 -26.65 -39.48 -1.70
CA PHE A 176 -28.10 -39.49 -1.53
C PHE A 176 -28.75 -38.55 -2.53
N ASN A 177 -29.81 -39.02 -3.18
CA ASN A 177 -30.52 -38.35 -4.26
C ASN A 177 -29.58 -37.76 -5.34
N SER A 178 -28.53 -38.48 -5.71
CA SER A 178 -27.52 -38.02 -6.67
C SER A 178 -26.84 -39.19 -7.38
N ILE A 179 -26.40 -38.97 -8.62
CA ILE A 179 -25.51 -39.90 -9.36
C ILE A 179 -24.02 -39.63 -9.10
N VAL A 180 -23.71 -38.50 -8.45
CA VAL A 180 -22.36 -38.10 -8.01
C VAL A 180 -22.27 -38.30 -6.50
N PRO A 181 -21.20 -38.93 -5.98
CA PRO A 181 -21.05 -39.12 -4.54
C PRO A 181 -20.81 -37.80 -3.80
N THR A 182 -21.38 -37.67 -2.62
CA THR A 182 -21.06 -36.59 -1.68
C THR A 182 -19.74 -36.87 -0.97
N LEU A 183 -19.53 -38.11 -0.53
CA LEU A 183 -18.30 -38.56 0.12
C LEU A 183 -17.63 -39.64 -0.73
N PHE A 184 -16.35 -39.45 -0.98
CA PHE A 184 -15.48 -40.43 -1.60
C PHE A 184 -14.30 -40.73 -0.69
N VAL A 185 -13.97 -42.01 -0.52
CA VAL A 185 -12.72 -42.45 0.10
C VAL A 185 -11.97 -43.29 -0.93
N GLY A 186 -10.84 -42.76 -1.39
CA GLY A 186 -10.01 -43.40 -2.40
C GLY A 186 -9.15 -44.53 -1.85
N PRO A 187 -8.58 -45.36 -2.74
CA PRO A 187 -7.65 -46.41 -2.34
C PRO A 187 -6.39 -45.80 -1.73
N SER A 188 -5.75 -46.56 -0.84
CA SER A 188 -4.39 -46.25 -0.40
C SER A 188 -3.39 -46.51 -1.53
N PRO A 189 -2.36 -45.68 -1.70
CA PRO A 189 -1.30 -45.95 -2.68
C PRO A 189 -0.45 -47.18 -2.31
N ASP A 190 -0.38 -47.55 -1.03
CA ASP A 190 0.38 -48.70 -0.52
C ASP A 190 -0.21 -49.25 0.81
N TYR A 191 0.40 -50.27 1.39
CA TYR A 191 -0.07 -50.95 2.61
C TYR A 191 0.26 -50.23 3.94
N LYS A 192 1.02 -49.14 3.90
CA LYS A 192 1.43 -48.30 5.05
C LYS A 192 0.86 -46.88 5.00
N SER A 193 0.27 -46.50 3.88
CA SER A 193 -0.36 -45.21 3.66
C SER A 193 -1.89 -45.31 3.83
N SER A 194 -2.54 -44.16 3.82
CA SER A 194 -4.00 -44.05 3.69
C SER A 194 -4.39 -43.47 2.33
N GLY A 195 -5.61 -43.75 1.88
CA GLY A 195 -6.19 -43.05 0.73
C GLY A 195 -6.51 -41.59 1.03
N ASN A 196 -7.00 -40.90 0.01
CA ASN A 196 -7.48 -39.53 0.12
C ASN A 196 -9.01 -39.52 0.26
N VAL A 197 -9.54 -38.54 0.99
CA VAL A 197 -10.99 -38.30 1.15
C VAL A 197 -11.39 -37.11 0.29
N GLY A 198 -12.39 -37.31 -0.56
CA GLY A 198 -13.03 -36.25 -1.34
C GLY A 198 -14.44 -35.96 -0.80
N ILE A 199 -14.77 -34.68 -0.65
CA ILE A 199 -16.16 -34.24 -0.43
C ILE A 199 -16.59 -33.42 -1.65
N GLY A 200 -17.59 -33.91 -2.37
CA GLY A 200 -18.03 -33.33 -3.66
C GLY A 200 -17.13 -33.66 -4.85
N THR A 201 -16.03 -34.39 -4.65
CA THR A 201 -15.09 -34.82 -5.70
C THR A 201 -14.70 -36.28 -5.55
N THR A 202 -14.48 -36.98 -6.67
CA THR A 202 -13.95 -38.35 -6.72
C THR A 202 -12.46 -38.41 -7.07
N ALA A 203 -11.81 -37.26 -7.28
CA ALA A 203 -10.40 -37.17 -7.62
C ALA A 203 -9.64 -36.27 -6.62
N PRO A 204 -9.67 -36.58 -5.31
CA PRO A 204 -9.01 -35.77 -4.30
C PRO A 204 -7.49 -35.78 -4.48
N THR A 205 -6.91 -34.60 -4.64
CA THR A 205 -5.45 -34.41 -4.84
C THR A 205 -4.68 -34.31 -3.52
N GLN A 206 -5.39 -34.12 -2.42
CA GLN A 206 -4.88 -34.03 -1.05
C GLN A 206 -5.63 -34.99 -0.12
N LYS A 207 -5.11 -35.20 1.09
CA LYS A 207 -5.72 -36.10 2.08
C LYS A 207 -7.19 -35.81 2.36
N LEU A 208 -7.54 -34.53 2.38
CA LEU A 208 -8.91 -34.06 2.36
C LEU A 208 -9.02 -33.00 1.26
N ASP A 209 -9.84 -33.27 0.26
CA ASP A 209 -10.12 -32.37 -0.86
C ASP A 209 -11.63 -32.09 -0.89
N ILE A 210 -12.01 -30.82 -0.86
CA ILE A 210 -13.41 -30.39 -0.73
C ILE A 210 -13.74 -29.46 -1.89
N ASP A 211 -14.64 -29.91 -2.76
CA ASP A 211 -15.23 -29.07 -3.80
C ASP A 211 -16.38 -28.25 -3.20
N GLY A 212 -16.03 -27.14 -2.55
CA GLY A 212 -16.98 -26.25 -1.90
C GLY A 212 -16.42 -25.51 -0.68
N ASN A 213 -17.32 -24.90 0.10
CA ASN A 213 -16.97 -24.12 1.28
C ASN A 213 -16.88 -24.96 2.55
N ILE A 214 -15.95 -24.62 3.44
CA ILE A 214 -15.85 -25.21 4.79
C ILE A 214 -16.42 -24.20 5.81
N ARG A 215 -17.40 -24.63 6.59
CA ARG A 215 -17.91 -23.85 7.74
C ARG A 215 -17.55 -24.55 9.06
N LEU A 216 -16.74 -23.88 9.87
CA LEU A 216 -16.37 -24.33 11.21
C LEU A 216 -17.23 -23.63 12.29
N ARG A 217 -17.50 -24.30 13.42
CA ARG A 217 -18.35 -23.80 14.52
C ARG A 217 -17.66 -23.97 15.88
N ASN A 218 -18.08 -23.19 16.89
CA ASN A 218 -17.49 -23.17 18.23
C ASN A 218 -15.97 -22.86 18.19
N ASN A 219 -15.21 -23.34 19.17
CA ASN A 219 -13.75 -23.19 19.24
C ASN A 219 -13.02 -24.17 18.30
N SER A 220 -13.36 -24.12 17.01
CA SER A 220 -12.70 -24.94 15.98
C SER A 220 -11.25 -24.51 15.77
N ILE A 221 -10.37 -25.48 15.55
CA ILE A 221 -8.94 -25.26 15.35
C ILE A 221 -8.56 -25.61 13.91
N ILE A 222 -7.86 -24.70 13.22
CA ILE A 222 -7.14 -24.97 11.97
C ILE A 222 -5.66 -24.73 12.28
N GLY A 223 -4.83 -25.76 12.15
CA GLY A 223 -3.41 -25.64 12.48
C GLY A 223 -2.60 -26.89 12.16
N THR A 224 -1.29 -26.76 12.32
CA THR A 224 -0.32 -27.85 12.27
C THR A 224 0.13 -28.17 13.70
N TRP A 225 0.28 -29.46 14.03
CA TRP A 225 0.83 -29.94 15.32
C TRP A 225 2.28 -30.41 15.20
N SER A 226 2.87 -30.26 14.01
CA SER A 226 4.27 -30.57 13.71
C SER A 226 5.01 -29.26 13.41
N ASN A 227 6.34 -29.33 13.33
CA ASN A 227 7.20 -28.18 13.01
C ASN A 227 7.12 -27.77 11.52
N ASN A 228 5.89 -27.54 11.04
CA ASN A 228 5.55 -27.22 9.65
C ASN A 228 4.61 -26.00 9.62
N SER A 229 4.72 -25.19 8.58
CA SER A 229 3.91 -23.97 8.42
C SER A 229 2.43 -24.28 8.14
N LEU A 230 1.53 -23.41 8.62
CA LEU A 230 0.15 -23.33 8.14
C LEU A 230 0.09 -22.31 7.00
N THR A 231 -0.41 -22.72 5.82
CA THR A 231 -0.43 -21.86 4.63
C THR A 231 -1.85 -21.70 4.10
N PHE A 232 -2.22 -20.48 3.74
CA PHE A 232 -3.48 -20.15 3.05
C PHE A 232 -3.18 -19.81 1.59
N ASN A 233 -3.76 -20.60 0.68
CA ASN A 233 -3.53 -20.48 -0.75
C ASN A 233 -4.74 -19.89 -1.48
N THR A 234 -4.50 -19.11 -2.54
CA THR A 234 -5.50 -18.80 -3.58
C THR A 234 -4.89 -19.00 -4.95
N ASN A 235 -5.61 -19.64 -5.87
CA ASN A 235 -5.10 -20.00 -7.20
C ASN A 235 -3.73 -20.71 -7.14
N SER A 236 -3.64 -21.74 -6.29
CA SER A 236 -2.42 -22.54 -6.06
C SER A 236 -1.18 -21.73 -5.61
N SER A 237 -1.36 -20.48 -5.17
CA SER A 237 -0.29 -19.61 -4.68
C SER A 237 -0.52 -19.26 -3.21
N ALA A 238 0.52 -19.36 -2.40
CA ALA A 238 0.47 -18.96 -0.99
C ALA A 238 0.29 -17.44 -0.87
N ARG A 239 -0.72 -17.04 -0.10
CA ARG A 239 -1.04 -15.62 0.19
C ARG A 239 -0.76 -15.24 1.62
N MET A 240 -0.95 -16.17 2.54
CA MET A 240 -0.64 -16.00 3.95
C MET A 240 0.01 -17.27 4.49
N VAL A 241 0.99 -17.11 5.37
CA VAL A 241 1.68 -18.21 6.04
C VAL A 241 1.86 -17.91 7.52
N ILE A 242 1.76 -18.95 8.35
CA ILE A 242 2.22 -18.96 9.73
C ILE A 242 3.36 -19.96 9.79
N LEU A 243 4.58 -19.48 10.05
CA LEU A 243 5.78 -20.29 10.15
C LEU A 243 5.80 -21.09 11.47
N PRO A 244 6.60 -22.17 11.59
CA PRO A 244 6.65 -22.98 12.80
C PRO A 244 7.16 -22.22 14.04
N ASN A 245 7.89 -21.11 13.83
CA ASN A 245 8.35 -20.22 14.89
C ASN A 245 7.30 -19.17 15.31
N GLY A 246 6.09 -19.21 14.74
CA GLY A 246 4.98 -18.31 15.07
C GLY A 246 4.84 -17.07 14.18
N LYS A 247 5.86 -16.75 13.37
CA LYS A 247 5.82 -15.56 12.50
C LYS A 247 4.75 -15.66 11.42
N ILE A 248 4.01 -14.58 11.22
CA ILE A 248 2.92 -14.47 10.25
C ILE A 248 3.36 -13.61 9.07
N GLY A 249 3.24 -14.15 7.87
CA GLY A 249 3.50 -13.43 6.63
C GLY A 249 2.22 -13.26 5.80
N ILE A 250 1.92 -12.05 5.33
CA ILE A 250 0.85 -11.76 4.36
C ILE A 250 1.49 -11.17 3.11
N GLY A 251 1.37 -11.85 1.97
CA GLY A 251 2.08 -11.51 0.73
C GLY A 251 3.59 -11.76 0.78
N LYS A 252 4.15 -12.17 1.93
CA LYS A 252 5.56 -12.50 2.15
C LYS A 252 5.68 -13.85 2.85
N LEU A 253 6.28 -14.85 2.20
CA LEU A 253 6.31 -16.23 2.72
C LEU A 253 7.44 -16.49 3.73
N LEU A 254 8.40 -15.57 3.81
CA LEU A 254 9.51 -15.59 4.75
C LEU A 254 9.50 -14.27 5.53
N PRO A 255 8.59 -14.13 6.52
CA PRO A 255 8.51 -12.93 7.36
C PRO A 255 9.78 -12.73 8.20
N ASP A 256 10.32 -11.51 8.19
CA ASP A 256 11.49 -11.12 8.99
C ASP A 256 11.10 -10.79 10.43
N THR A 257 9.89 -10.27 10.63
CA THR A 257 9.28 -9.89 11.91
C THR A 257 8.13 -10.83 12.29
N GLU A 258 7.51 -10.65 13.46
CA GLU A 258 6.38 -11.46 13.92
C GLU A 258 5.14 -11.35 13.02
N LEU A 259 4.89 -10.17 12.46
CA LEU A 259 3.86 -9.94 11.43
C LEU A 259 4.50 -9.09 10.33
N ASP A 260 4.62 -9.67 9.13
CA ASP A 260 5.27 -9.04 7.99
C ASP A 260 4.32 -9.04 6.79
N ILE A 261 3.96 -7.85 6.31
CA ILE A 261 2.96 -7.64 5.25
C ILE A 261 3.65 -7.00 4.05
N ALA A 262 3.68 -7.69 2.92
CA ALA A 262 4.15 -7.13 1.66
C ALA A 262 2.99 -6.40 0.95
N GLY A 263 2.89 -5.10 1.19
CA GLY A 263 1.88 -4.22 0.60
C GLY A 263 1.43 -3.13 1.58
N ASP A 264 0.49 -2.30 1.14
CA ASP A 264 -0.06 -1.24 1.98
C ASP A 264 -1.02 -1.81 3.04
N ILE A 265 -1.05 -1.19 4.21
CA ILE A 265 -2.00 -1.50 5.29
C ILE A 265 -2.95 -0.31 5.44
N THR A 266 -4.25 -0.53 5.16
CA THR A 266 -5.30 0.46 5.44
C THR A 266 -5.94 0.15 6.79
N VAL A 267 -5.91 1.09 7.74
CA VAL A 267 -6.51 0.94 9.08
C VAL A 267 -7.71 1.88 9.20
N SER A 268 -8.93 1.33 9.23
CA SER A 268 -10.19 2.11 9.23
C SER A 268 -10.58 2.71 10.58
N GLY A 269 -9.86 2.39 11.65
CA GLY A 269 -10.15 2.84 13.01
C GLY A 269 -8.92 2.82 13.88
N LEU A 270 -8.07 3.84 13.76
CA LEU A 270 -7.09 4.17 14.80
C LEU A 270 -7.83 5.02 15.85
N ALA A 271 -8.61 4.36 16.72
CA ALA A 271 -9.34 5.05 17.78
C ALA A 271 -8.34 5.55 18.83
N ASN A 272 -8.18 6.87 18.90
CA ASN A 272 -7.41 7.52 19.94
C ASN A 272 -8.36 7.86 21.11
N GLU A 273 -8.52 6.94 22.06
CA GLU A 273 -9.36 7.18 23.26
C GLU A 273 -8.84 8.37 24.12
N LYS A 274 -7.67 8.94 23.81
CA LYS A 274 -7.06 10.03 24.56
C LYS A 274 -6.60 11.24 23.73
N GLY A 275 -7.03 11.39 22.47
CA GLY A 275 -6.79 12.60 21.65
C GLY A 275 -5.33 12.89 21.21
N ASP A 276 -4.34 12.21 21.79
CA ASP A 276 -2.96 12.70 21.85
C ASP A 276 -1.87 11.64 21.52
N GLN A 277 -2.00 10.88 20.43
CA GLN A 277 -1.02 9.85 20.05
C GLN A 277 -0.83 9.75 18.53
N ILE A 278 0.42 9.82 18.07
CA ILE A 278 0.81 9.50 16.70
C ILE A 278 1.21 8.02 16.66
N VAL A 279 0.61 7.25 15.74
CA VAL A 279 1.11 5.93 15.38
C VAL A 279 2.29 6.13 14.44
N THR A 280 3.48 5.81 14.90
CA THR A 280 4.70 5.82 14.07
C THR A 280 5.36 4.44 14.11
N SER A 281 6.39 4.25 13.29
CA SER A 281 7.26 3.08 13.39
C SER A 281 8.62 3.47 13.94
N ASP A 282 9.25 2.58 14.71
CA ASP A 282 10.67 2.72 15.01
C ASP A 282 11.52 2.43 13.75
N LYS A 283 12.86 2.56 13.87
CA LYS A 283 13.80 2.24 12.78
C LYS A 283 13.73 0.78 12.28
N ASN A 284 13.02 -0.11 12.99
CA ASN A 284 12.86 -1.52 12.66
C ASN A 284 11.43 -1.83 12.17
N GLY A 285 10.59 -0.82 11.90
CA GLY A 285 9.21 -1.00 11.43
C GLY A 285 8.21 -1.40 12.51
N LYS A 286 8.60 -1.41 13.80
CA LYS A 286 7.67 -1.74 14.88
C LYS A 286 6.73 -0.57 15.11
N LEU A 287 5.43 -0.80 14.94
CA LEU A 287 4.41 0.18 15.28
C LEU A 287 4.49 0.52 16.78
N MET A 288 4.60 1.80 17.07
CA MET A 288 4.65 2.34 18.42
C MET A 288 3.75 3.56 18.53
N LEU A 289 3.08 3.65 19.68
CA LEU A 289 2.32 4.82 20.08
C LEU A 289 3.28 5.74 20.82
N ILE A 290 3.43 6.96 20.33
CA ILE A 290 4.15 8.00 21.07
C ILE A 290 3.09 8.84 21.80
N PRO A 291 3.09 8.89 23.15
CA PRO A 291 2.26 9.82 23.90
C PRO A 291 2.69 11.26 23.56
N VAL A 292 1.79 12.11 23.06
CA VAL A 292 2.11 13.52 22.79
C VAL A 292 2.05 14.35 24.08
N ASN A 293 2.85 13.97 25.09
CA ASN A 293 3.02 14.79 26.30
C ASN A 293 4.09 15.89 26.14
N PHE A 294 4.42 16.31 24.91
CA PHE A 294 5.31 17.45 24.68
C PHE A 294 4.94 18.22 23.42
N SER A 295 4.84 19.53 23.60
CA SER A 295 4.68 20.64 22.65
C SER A 295 5.88 20.80 21.69
N GLY A 296 6.29 19.71 21.05
CA GLY A 296 7.37 19.68 20.06
C GLY A 296 7.01 18.73 18.94
N ASP A 297 6.63 19.33 17.81
CA ASP A 297 6.38 18.65 16.54
C ASP A 297 7.57 17.74 16.17
N ASN A 298 7.26 16.47 15.97
CA ASN A 298 8.17 15.41 15.54
C ASN A 298 8.43 15.47 14.03
N LEU A 299 8.82 16.65 13.52
CA LEU A 299 9.31 16.91 12.16
C LEU A 299 10.52 16.05 11.74
N GLY A 300 11.06 15.21 12.64
CA GLY A 300 12.23 14.37 12.39
C GLY A 300 12.03 13.17 11.47
N ASN A 301 10.80 12.84 11.02
CA ASN A 301 10.61 11.86 9.95
C ASN A 301 9.52 12.20 8.91
N HIS A 302 8.94 13.39 8.98
CA HIS A 302 7.94 13.84 8.02
C HIS A 302 8.65 14.55 6.87
N ILE A 303 8.55 14.01 5.64
CA ILE A 303 8.66 14.85 4.44
C ILE A 303 7.43 15.74 4.50
N ALA A 304 7.58 17.00 4.92
CA ALA A 304 6.51 17.99 4.85
C ALA A 304 6.12 18.14 3.36
N THR A 305 5.03 17.50 2.95
CA THR A 305 4.50 17.58 1.58
C THR A 305 3.64 18.83 1.36
N GLN A 306 3.59 19.74 2.34
CA GLN A 306 2.89 21.03 2.28
C GLN A 306 3.69 22.14 2.95
N ASN A 307 3.37 23.38 2.60
CA ASN A 307 3.89 24.60 3.22
C ASN A 307 3.69 24.54 4.75
N LEU A 308 4.77 24.71 5.51
CA LEU A 308 4.71 24.81 6.97
C LEU A 308 4.18 26.21 7.34
N ASP A 309 2.94 26.31 7.80
CA ASP A 309 2.37 27.58 8.27
C ASP A 309 3.02 27.96 9.62
N MET A 310 4.01 28.86 9.55
CA MET A 310 4.78 29.33 10.70
C MET A 310 4.32 30.69 11.24
N LYS A 311 3.14 31.20 10.84
CA LYS A 311 2.67 32.56 11.18
C LYS A 311 2.71 32.87 12.69
N GLU A 312 2.36 31.90 13.52
CA GLU A 312 2.36 32.05 14.98
C GLU A 312 3.57 31.40 15.67
N PHE A 313 4.38 30.63 14.93
CA PHE A 313 5.48 29.84 15.45
C PHE A 313 6.84 30.52 15.18
N SER A 314 7.87 30.07 15.89
CA SER A 314 9.23 30.60 15.74
C SER A 314 10.27 29.51 15.95
N ILE A 315 11.33 29.53 15.15
CA ILE A 315 12.45 28.59 15.30
C ILE A 315 13.35 29.13 16.41
N ARG A 316 13.55 28.31 17.45
CA ARG A 316 14.31 28.66 18.65
C ARG A 316 15.17 27.50 19.10
N ASN A 317 16.23 27.83 19.84
CA ASN A 317 16.98 26.89 20.66
C ASN A 317 16.89 27.32 22.12
N SER A 318 15.76 27.04 22.79
CA SER A 318 15.55 27.40 24.21
C SER A 318 14.58 26.44 24.89
N THR A 319 14.92 26.02 26.12
CA THR A 319 14.13 25.09 26.96
C THR A 319 13.17 25.78 27.92
N ARG A 320 13.09 27.12 27.93
CA ARG A 320 12.16 27.90 28.78
C ARG A 320 11.16 28.70 27.95
N GLU A 321 9.88 28.65 28.36
CA GLU A 321 8.79 29.52 27.87
C GLU A 321 9.01 30.98 28.31
N ALA A 322 9.97 31.66 27.69
CA ALA A 322 10.20 33.08 27.91
C ALA A 322 9.50 33.88 26.79
N TYR A 323 8.18 34.04 26.92
CA TYR A 323 7.46 35.07 26.18
C TYR A 323 7.95 36.45 26.66
N GLN A 324 8.18 37.38 25.75
CA GLN A 324 8.41 38.78 26.07
C GLN A 324 7.19 39.60 25.69
N THR A 325 6.89 40.65 26.45
CA THR A 325 5.75 41.52 26.18
C THR A 325 6.22 42.73 25.38
N ARG A 326 5.57 42.98 24.24
CA ARG A 326 5.71 44.23 23.49
C ARG A 326 5.18 45.39 24.33
N ALA A 327 5.55 46.62 23.96
CA ALA A 327 5.10 47.82 24.66
C ALA A 327 3.56 48.01 24.63
N ASP A 328 2.87 47.40 23.67
CA ASP A 328 1.42 47.38 23.52
C ASP A 328 0.72 46.29 24.37
N GLY A 329 1.48 45.52 25.16
CA GLY A 329 0.95 44.43 25.98
C GLY A 329 0.85 43.07 25.27
N SER A 330 1.08 43.00 23.96
CA SER A 330 1.05 41.74 23.22
C SER A 330 2.29 40.88 23.51
N ARG A 331 2.11 39.56 23.59
CA ARG A 331 3.24 38.63 23.82
C ARG A 331 3.86 38.24 22.49
N TYR A 332 5.19 38.31 22.42
CA TYR A 332 5.96 37.73 21.35
C TYR A 332 7.01 36.81 21.95
N PHE A 333 7.52 35.93 21.12
CA PHE A 333 8.62 35.08 21.49
C PHE A 333 9.86 35.49 20.66
N ALA A 334 11.06 35.59 21.26
CA ALA A 334 12.35 35.90 20.60
C ALA A 334 12.98 34.75 19.76
N GLY A 335 13.09 34.87 18.43
CA GLY A 335 13.61 33.82 17.53
C GLY A 335 13.51 34.18 16.04
N LEU A 336 13.76 33.22 15.14
CA LEU A 336 13.51 33.36 13.70
C LEU A 336 12.00 33.19 13.43
N ARG A 337 11.38 34.21 12.82
CA ARG A 337 9.98 34.23 12.43
C ARG A 337 9.83 34.52 10.94
N PHE A 338 8.73 34.02 10.38
CA PHE A 338 8.27 34.37 9.04
C PHE A 338 6.98 35.19 9.20
N SER A 339 6.95 36.40 8.65
CA SER A 339 5.75 37.24 8.69
C SER A 339 4.82 36.92 7.50
N GLU A 340 3.57 37.37 7.59
CA GLU A 340 2.60 37.24 6.49
C GLU A 340 3.01 37.98 5.22
N GLU A 341 3.96 38.92 5.31
CA GLU A 341 4.46 39.73 4.20
C GLU A 341 5.73 39.15 3.55
N ASN A 342 5.97 37.84 3.72
CA ASN A 342 7.15 37.13 3.22
C ASN A 342 8.50 37.64 3.76
N SER A 343 8.52 38.33 4.91
CA SER A 343 9.77 38.79 5.53
C SER A 343 10.25 37.82 6.60
N MET A 344 11.55 37.47 6.55
CA MET A 344 12.25 36.76 7.63
C MET A 344 12.66 37.77 8.69
N VAL A 345 12.17 37.61 9.92
CA VAL A 345 12.42 38.52 11.04
C VAL A 345 13.21 37.80 12.13
N LEU A 346 14.33 38.38 12.56
CA LEU A 346 15.10 37.93 13.73
C LEU A 346 14.76 38.83 14.93
N GLU A 347 13.99 38.34 15.89
CA GLU A 347 13.61 39.09 17.10
C GLU A 347 14.56 38.76 18.26
N THR A 348 15.50 39.66 18.58
CA THR A 348 16.58 39.44 19.58
C THR A 348 16.26 39.89 21.01
N GLY A 349 15.01 40.21 21.35
CA GLY A 349 14.60 40.61 22.71
C GLY A 349 15.09 41.99 23.19
N LYS A 350 15.99 42.64 22.44
CA LYS A 350 16.28 44.09 22.46
C LYS A 350 16.54 44.53 21.02
N LYS A 351 15.96 45.66 20.59
CA LYS A 351 15.78 46.06 19.19
C LYS A 351 17.11 46.17 18.40
N ALA A 352 17.56 45.07 17.82
CA ALA A 352 18.30 45.04 16.57
C ALA A 352 17.41 44.32 15.55
N VAL A 353 16.69 45.10 14.74
CA VAL A 353 15.77 44.58 13.73
C VAL A 353 16.55 44.51 12.42
N PHE A 354 16.82 43.31 11.91
CA PHE A 354 17.20 43.13 10.51
C PHE A 354 15.93 43.15 9.67
N THR A 355 15.51 44.35 9.29
CA THR A 355 14.32 44.54 8.48
C THR A 355 14.79 44.74 7.03
N ALA A 356 14.48 43.78 6.15
CA ALA A 356 14.40 44.04 4.72
C ALA A 356 12.94 44.37 4.44
N VAL A 357 12.55 45.62 4.67
CA VAL A 357 11.18 46.09 4.41
C VAL A 357 11.11 46.54 2.96
N ALA A 358 10.24 45.91 2.18
CA ALA A 358 9.68 46.53 0.99
C ALA A 358 8.50 47.39 1.46
N ALA A 359 8.74 48.67 1.76
CA ALA A 359 7.67 49.56 2.19
C ALA A 359 6.83 49.98 0.98
N THR A 360 5.50 49.92 1.11
CA THR A 360 4.48 50.31 0.13
C THR A 360 4.44 51.82 -0.19
N ASN A 361 5.52 52.55 0.08
CA ASN A 361 5.68 53.98 -0.14
C ASN A 361 7.17 54.38 -0.03
N ASN A 362 7.91 54.17 -1.14
CA ASN A 362 9.16 54.85 -1.54
C ASN A 362 10.40 54.84 -0.60
N ALA A 363 10.53 53.92 0.35
CA ALA A 363 11.80 53.72 1.08
C ALA A 363 12.21 52.25 1.08
N SER A 364 13.07 51.86 0.12
CA SER A 364 13.71 50.54 0.08
C SER A 364 15.19 50.72 0.39
N GLY A 365 15.68 50.09 1.45
CA GLY A 365 17.09 50.17 1.81
C GLY A 365 17.49 49.24 2.96
N LEU A 366 18.78 48.89 3.00
CA LEU A 366 19.37 48.16 4.12
C LEU A 366 19.74 49.16 5.22
N TRP A 367 19.14 48.97 6.39
CA TRP A 367 19.40 49.79 7.57
C TRP A 367 20.20 48.99 8.60
N VAL A 368 21.46 49.37 8.82
CA VAL A 368 22.30 48.83 9.90
C VAL A 368 22.54 49.95 10.91
N ALA A 369 21.53 50.22 11.75
CA ALA A 369 21.59 51.30 12.74
C ALA A 369 20.88 50.91 14.05
N ASN A 370 21.39 51.41 15.17
CA ASN A 370 20.75 51.34 16.48
C ASN A 370 20.24 52.73 16.89
N TRP A 371 18.92 52.89 17.01
CA TRP A 371 18.29 54.16 17.38
C TRP A 371 18.71 54.66 18.78
N ALA A 372 19.12 53.76 19.69
CA ALA A 372 19.49 54.10 21.06
C ALA A 372 20.86 54.80 21.18
N CYS A 373 21.65 54.87 20.11
CA CYS A 373 22.98 55.48 20.13
C CYS A 373 22.99 56.93 19.60
N GLY A 374 21.85 57.50 19.19
CA GLY A 374 21.81 58.86 18.63
C GLY A 374 21.92 58.93 17.10
N GLY A 375 21.64 57.84 16.37
CA GLY A 375 21.51 57.88 14.90
C GLY A 375 22.71 57.38 14.10
N TYR A 376 23.74 56.84 14.76
CA TYR A 376 24.93 56.30 14.08
C TYR A 376 24.63 54.95 13.39
N GLY A 377 24.78 54.88 12.07
CA GLY A 377 24.65 53.64 11.30
C GLY A 377 24.92 53.84 9.80
N LEU A 378 25.20 52.73 9.10
CA LEU A 378 25.29 52.71 7.64
C LEU A 378 23.90 52.56 7.06
N VAL A 379 23.45 53.57 6.33
CA VAL A 379 22.19 53.55 5.57
C VAL A 379 22.52 53.39 4.10
N LEU A 380 21.98 52.33 3.47
CA LEU A 380 21.98 52.15 2.00
C LEU A 380 20.55 52.33 1.52
N ASN A 381 20.15 53.58 1.27
CA ASN A 381 18.79 53.96 0.87
C ASN A 381 18.72 54.23 -0.65
N ALA A 382 17.57 53.93 -1.25
CA ALA A 382 17.25 54.20 -2.66
C ALA A 382 15.99 55.07 -2.80
N ASP A 383 15.81 56.11 -1.97
CA ASP A 383 14.74 57.09 -2.19
C ASP A 383 15.15 58.19 -3.20
N ASN A 384 14.14 58.84 -3.79
CA ASN A 384 14.32 59.88 -4.82
C ASN A 384 14.85 61.22 -4.28
N ARG A 385 15.07 61.36 -2.97
CA ARG A 385 15.64 62.58 -2.33
C ARG A 385 17.10 62.39 -1.93
N THR A 386 17.52 61.18 -1.52
CA THR A 386 18.81 60.89 -0.88
C THR A 386 19.26 59.45 -1.10
N GLY A 387 19.15 58.89 -2.31
CA GLY A 387 19.85 57.64 -2.61
C GLY A 387 21.33 57.81 -2.26
N GLY A 388 21.90 57.08 -1.30
CA GLY A 388 23.24 57.38 -0.81
C GLY A 388 23.76 56.60 0.40
N ILE A 389 25.04 56.80 0.74
CA ILE A 389 25.66 56.40 2.02
C ILE A 389 25.66 57.61 2.93
N TYR A 390 25.03 57.48 4.11
CA TYR A 390 24.98 58.52 5.14
C TYR A 390 25.50 57.98 6.46
N TYR A 391 26.27 58.82 7.15
CA TYR A 391 26.58 58.68 8.57
C TYR A 391 25.86 59.81 9.32
N ASP A 392 24.77 59.45 10.01
CA ASP A 392 23.85 60.34 10.74
C ASP A 392 22.99 61.23 9.83
N ASN A 393 21.66 61.15 10.00
CA ASN A 393 20.69 61.93 9.21
C ASN A 393 20.42 63.32 9.81
N ASN A 394 20.77 63.54 11.08
CA ASN A 394 20.57 64.81 11.79
C ASN A 394 21.86 65.67 11.82
N ASP A 395 23.03 65.04 11.75
CA ASP A 395 24.35 65.70 11.72
C ASP A 395 25.30 64.96 10.75
N PRO A 396 25.10 65.13 9.43
CA PRO A 396 25.73 64.30 8.40
C PRO A 396 27.25 64.50 8.37
N LYS A 397 28.02 63.51 8.82
CA LYS A 397 29.50 63.57 8.76
C LYS A 397 30.05 63.30 7.36
N LEU A 398 29.46 62.33 6.67
CA LEU A 398 29.72 62.03 5.26
C LEU A 398 28.39 61.72 4.59
N SER A 399 28.15 62.36 3.45
CA SER A 399 27.02 62.09 2.57
C SER A 399 27.50 61.83 1.14
N ILE A 400 27.15 60.67 0.59
CA ILE A 400 27.38 60.33 -0.82
C ILE A 400 26.02 60.18 -1.48
N GLY A 401 25.62 61.15 -2.31
CA GLY A 401 24.36 61.09 -3.06
C GLY A 401 24.51 60.32 -4.36
N PHE A 402 23.99 59.09 -4.42
CA PHE A 402 23.86 58.26 -5.62
C PHE A 402 22.99 58.89 -6.72
N ASN A 403 21.94 59.66 -6.37
CA ASN A 403 21.04 60.28 -7.36
C ASN A 403 21.48 61.67 -7.86
N SER A 404 22.39 62.36 -7.16
CA SER A 404 22.79 63.73 -7.49
C SER A 404 24.21 63.82 -8.07
N SER A 405 24.99 62.73 -8.08
CA SER A 405 26.43 62.74 -8.40
C SER A 405 27.24 63.72 -7.55
N LYS A 406 26.79 63.98 -6.31
CA LYS A 406 27.40 64.94 -5.37
C LYS A 406 27.88 64.24 -4.10
N VAL A 407 28.95 64.76 -3.52
CA VAL A 407 29.52 64.34 -2.23
C VAL A 407 29.54 65.53 -1.28
N GLY A 408 29.04 65.33 -0.06
CA GLY A 408 29.11 66.30 1.03
C GLY A 408 29.91 65.75 2.21
N ILE A 409 30.79 66.59 2.76
CA ILE A 409 31.54 66.32 3.99
C ILE A 409 31.11 67.36 5.02
N GLY A 410 30.53 66.93 6.13
CA GLY A 410 29.95 67.80 7.16
C GLY A 410 28.56 68.38 6.83
N LEU A 411 28.08 68.26 5.58
CA LEU A 411 26.75 68.72 5.18
C LEU A 411 26.09 67.77 4.17
N ILE A 412 24.79 67.99 3.92
CA ILE A 412 24.08 67.44 2.76
C ILE A 412 24.18 68.47 1.61
N PRO A 413 24.77 68.11 0.45
CA PRO A 413 24.86 69.01 -0.69
C PRO A 413 23.49 69.55 -1.12
N PRO A 414 23.35 70.86 -1.42
CA PRO A 414 22.11 71.41 -1.98
C PRO A 414 21.76 70.72 -3.30
N SER A 415 20.48 70.42 -3.50
CA SER A 415 20.01 69.70 -4.69
C SER A 415 20.27 70.47 -5.98
N ASP A 416 20.15 71.80 -5.94
CA ASP A 416 20.38 72.77 -7.02
C ASP A 416 21.83 73.30 -7.10
N GLY A 417 22.68 72.91 -6.14
CA GLY A 417 24.05 73.40 -6.05
C GLY A 417 24.92 73.08 -7.30
N ALA A 418 25.75 74.03 -7.72
CA ALA A 418 26.56 73.94 -8.95
C ALA A 418 27.79 73.03 -8.87
N PHE A 419 28.20 72.59 -7.68
CA PHE A 419 29.44 71.83 -7.46
C PHE A 419 29.15 70.35 -7.22
N ARG A 420 30.15 69.49 -7.47
CA ARG A 420 30.07 68.04 -7.17
C ARG A 420 30.59 67.67 -5.79
N LEU A 421 31.41 68.54 -5.17
CA LEU A 421 31.97 68.33 -3.84
C LEU A 421 31.66 69.57 -2.99
N TYR A 422 31.03 69.35 -1.84
CA TYR A 422 30.78 70.35 -0.81
C TYR A 422 31.48 69.93 0.48
N VAL A 423 32.22 70.86 1.10
CA VAL A 423 32.94 70.60 2.35
C VAL A 423 32.64 71.72 3.33
N GLU A 424 31.97 71.40 4.43
CA GLU A 424 31.81 72.31 5.56
C GLU A 424 33.06 72.23 6.46
N GLY A 425 33.55 73.38 6.92
CA GLY A 425 34.75 73.43 7.78
C GLY A 425 36.10 73.52 7.04
N GLY A 426 36.10 73.58 5.70
CA GLY A 426 37.30 73.81 4.89
C GLY A 426 38.06 72.55 4.49
N ILE A 427 39.12 72.73 3.69
CA ILE A 427 39.96 71.64 3.17
C ILE A 427 41.41 71.91 3.55
N LEU A 428 42.05 70.98 4.27
CA LEU A 428 43.49 70.93 4.46
C LEU A 428 44.08 69.94 3.45
N ALA A 429 44.93 70.40 2.55
CA ALA A 429 45.55 69.58 1.51
C ALA A 429 47.02 69.97 1.31
N GLU A 430 47.89 68.98 1.06
CA GLU A 430 49.30 69.23 0.73
C GLU A 430 49.46 69.83 -0.69
N GLU A 431 48.62 69.41 -1.64
CA GLU A 431 48.62 69.92 -3.01
C GLU A 431 47.20 69.98 -3.58
N VAL A 432 46.88 71.07 -4.30
CA VAL A 432 45.64 71.21 -5.07
C VAL A 432 45.99 71.72 -6.47
N LYS A 433 45.77 70.89 -7.49
CA LYS A 433 46.01 71.25 -8.89
C LYS A 433 44.73 71.78 -9.55
N VAL A 434 44.66 73.09 -9.80
CA VAL A 434 43.54 73.73 -10.49
C VAL A 434 43.90 73.95 -11.97
N MET A 435 43.20 73.28 -12.87
CA MET A 435 43.39 73.43 -14.32
C MET A 435 42.31 74.34 -14.90
N LEU A 436 42.71 75.52 -15.36
CA LEU A 436 41.83 76.42 -16.10
C LEU A 436 41.66 75.95 -17.54
N LYS A 437 40.45 76.10 -18.09
CA LYS A 437 40.17 75.83 -19.52
C LYS A 437 40.39 77.05 -20.42
N SER A 438 40.49 78.25 -19.86
CA SER A 438 40.75 79.50 -20.59
C SER A 438 42.26 79.79 -20.73
N ALA A 439 42.64 80.62 -21.70
CA ALA A 439 44.03 80.97 -22.00
C ALA A 439 44.76 81.54 -20.77
N TRP A 440 45.99 81.06 -20.56
CA TRP A 440 46.95 81.61 -19.59
C TRP A 440 47.45 82.99 -20.08
N PRO A 441 47.77 83.94 -19.20
CA PRO A 441 47.82 85.37 -19.55
C PRO A 441 48.94 85.87 -20.45
N ASP A 442 49.76 84.99 -21.05
CA ASP A 442 50.85 85.33 -21.99
C ASP A 442 50.46 86.31 -23.12
N TYR A 443 49.16 86.50 -23.39
CA TYR A 443 48.64 87.53 -24.30
C TYR A 443 48.99 88.97 -23.88
N VAL A 444 49.38 89.24 -22.63
CA VAL A 444 49.75 90.60 -22.20
C VAL A 444 50.96 91.14 -22.97
N PHE A 445 51.80 90.23 -23.50
CA PHE A 445 53.00 90.58 -24.26
C PHE A 445 52.78 90.67 -25.78
N THR A 446 51.56 90.42 -26.28
CA THR A 446 51.29 90.50 -27.71
C THR A 446 50.98 91.94 -28.14
N ALA A 447 51.24 92.27 -29.41
CA ALA A 447 51.16 93.65 -29.92
C ALA A 447 49.73 94.25 -29.91
N ASP A 448 48.72 93.41 -29.75
CA ASP A 448 47.29 93.74 -29.65
C ASP A 448 46.83 94.04 -28.22
N HIS A 449 47.64 93.74 -27.19
CA HIS A 449 47.30 94.10 -25.81
C HIS A 449 47.46 95.60 -25.59
N LYS A 450 46.34 96.28 -25.31
CA LYS A 450 46.32 97.71 -25.00
C LYS A 450 46.65 97.90 -23.52
N LEU A 451 47.91 98.17 -23.22
CA LEU A 451 48.32 98.57 -21.88
C LEU A 451 47.67 99.93 -21.54
N PRO A 452 46.87 100.04 -20.46
CA PRO A 452 46.31 101.31 -20.03
C PRO A 452 47.39 102.35 -19.73
N GLY A 453 47.06 103.64 -19.75
CA GLY A 453 47.99 104.67 -19.28
C GLY A 453 48.20 104.56 -17.77
N ILE A 454 49.41 104.77 -17.26
CA ILE A 454 49.67 104.69 -15.80
C ILE A 454 48.81 105.69 -14.99
N ASN A 455 48.50 106.85 -15.59
CA ASN A 455 47.60 107.84 -15.00
C ASN A 455 46.14 107.35 -15.00
N GLU A 456 45.70 106.65 -16.05
CA GLU A 456 44.35 106.06 -16.10
C GLU A 456 44.17 104.97 -15.03
N VAL A 457 45.23 104.18 -14.78
CA VAL A 457 45.25 103.20 -13.69
C VAL A 457 45.17 103.90 -12.33
N ALA A 458 45.93 104.99 -12.12
CA ALA A 458 45.90 105.76 -10.88
C ALA A 458 44.52 106.39 -10.60
N ASP A 459 43.88 106.93 -11.65
CA ASP A 459 42.52 107.47 -11.56
C ASP A 459 41.51 106.36 -11.22
N PHE A 460 41.64 105.17 -11.83
CA PHE A 460 40.78 104.04 -11.53
C PHE A 460 40.91 103.58 -10.09
N ILE A 461 42.13 103.46 -9.56
CA ILE A 461 42.38 103.08 -8.17
C ILE A 461 41.80 104.12 -7.22
N THR A 462 41.96 105.42 -7.53
CA THR A 462 41.41 106.50 -6.69
C THR A 462 39.88 106.45 -6.64
N ALA A 463 39.23 106.11 -7.76
CA ALA A 463 37.78 106.01 -7.85
C ALA A 463 37.20 104.70 -7.26
N ASN A 464 37.89 103.56 -7.42
CA ASN A 464 37.32 102.24 -7.14
C ASN A 464 38.00 101.49 -5.98
N GLY A 465 39.18 101.93 -5.53
CA GLY A 465 39.91 101.34 -4.41
C GLY A 465 40.54 99.97 -4.70
N HIS A 466 40.59 99.54 -5.97
CA HIS A 466 41.22 98.29 -6.41
C HIS A 466 41.77 98.42 -7.83
N LEU A 467 42.57 97.44 -8.26
CA LEU A 467 43.14 97.40 -9.61
C LEU A 467 42.06 97.14 -10.67
N PRO A 468 42.19 97.71 -11.89
CA PRO A 468 41.33 97.38 -13.01
C PRO A 468 41.30 95.87 -13.29
N GLY A 469 40.09 95.31 -13.43
CA GLY A 469 39.87 93.88 -13.67
C GLY A 469 39.95 92.99 -12.43
N VAL A 470 40.56 93.44 -11.33
CA VAL A 470 40.58 92.72 -10.04
C VAL A 470 39.26 92.96 -9.32
N PRO A 471 38.56 91.91 -8.85
CA PRO A 471 37.29 92.08 -8.16
C PRO A 471 37.46 92.88 -6.86
N SER A 472 36.46 93.69 -6.52
CA SER A 472 36.44 94.46 -5.28
C SER A 472 36.30 93.54 -4.06
N ALA A 473 36.72 94.02 -2.88
CA ALA A 473 36.57 93.28 -1.62
C ALA A 473 35.10 92.87 -1.34
N ALA A 474 34.13 93.71 -1.71
CA ALA A 474 32.71 93.41 -1.57
C ALA A 474 32.26 92.26 -2.49
N THR A 475 32.78 92.20 -3.73
CA THR A 475 32.49 91.12 -4.69
C THR A 475 33.05 89.78 -4.18
N VAL A 476 34.30 89.80 -3.69
CA VAL A 476 34.96 88.61 -3.13
C VAL A 476 34.24 88.06 -1.90
N ALA A 477 33.72 88.94 -1.04
CA ALA A 477 32.98 88.53 0.16
C ALA A 477 31.63 87.88 -0.17
N ALA A 478 30.96 88.31 -1.25
CA ALA A 478 29.66 87.78 -1.66
C ALA A 478 29.78 86.46 -2.45
N ASP A 479 30.67 86.43 -3.45
CA ASP A 479 30.69 85.36 -4.46
C ASP A 479 31.92 84.43 -4.34
N GLY A 480 32.88 84.78 -3.48
CA GLY A 480 34.18 84.11 -3.39
C GLY A 480 35.09 84.41 -4.58
N ILE A 481 36.16 83.63 -4.74
CA ILE A 481 37.07 83.70 -5.90
C ILE A 481 37.24 82.34 -6.54
N ASN A 482 37.31 82.32 -7.88
CA ASN A 482 37.85 81.17 -8.59
C ASN A 482 39.37 81.23 -8.48
N LEU A 483 39.96 80.34 -7.68
CA LEU A 483 41.39 80.33 -7.39
C LEU A 483 42.26 80.30 -8.66
N GLY A 484 41.85 79.53 -9.67
CA GLY A 484 42.55 79.46 -10.94
C GLY A 484 42.49 80.79 -11.69
N GLN A 485 41.29 81.35 -11.89
CA GLN A 485 41.11 82.61 -12.62
C GLN A 485 41.76 83.78 -11.89
N MET A 486 41.71 83.80 -10.56
CA MET A 486 42.38 84.82 -9.76
C MET A 486 43.89 84.74 -9.90
N ASN A 487 44.49 83.54 -9.87
CA ASN A 487 45.92 83.38 -10.13
C ASN A 487 46.31 83.83 -11.54
N ALA A 488 45.51 83.50 -12.55
CA ALA A 488 45.73 83.97 -13.92
C ALA A 488 45.61 85.50 -14.01
N LEU A 489 44.61 86.09 -13.38
CA LEU A 489 44.41 87.54 -13.36
C LEU A 489 45.53 88.26 -12.61
N LEU A 490 45.97 87.74 -11.46
CA LEU A 490 47.11 88.27 -10.72
C LEU A 490 48.37 88.22 -11.58
N LEU A 491 48.57 87.13 -12.34
CA LEU A 491 49.68 87.05 -13.28
C LEU A 491 49.56 88.07 -14.41
N THR A 492 48.37 88.29 -14.99
CA THR A 492 48.12 89.40 -15.94
C THR A 492 48.57 90.74 -15.37
N LYS A 493 48.23 91.03 -14.11
CA LYS A 493 48.60 92.30 -13.46
C LYS A 493 50.10 92.41 -13.20
N ILE A 494 50.78 91.31 -12.89
CA ILE A 494 52.24 91.25 -12.75
C ILE A 494 52.91 91.52 -14.10
N GLU A 495 52.40 90.96 -15.19
CA GLU A 495 52.92 91.17 -16.54
C GLU A 495 52.71 92.63 -17.00
N GLU A 496 51.53 93.21 -16.77
CA GLU A 496 51.27 94.64 -17.02
C GLU A 496 52.20 95.54 -16.20
N LEU A 497 52.39 95.22 -14.91
CA LEU A 497 53.34 95.93 -14.04
C LEU A 497 54.76 95.88 -14.62
N THR A 498 55.16 94.72 -15.16
CA THR A 498 56.48 94.55 -15.78
C THR A 498 56.64 95.46 -17.01
N LEU A 499 55.60 95.61 -17.83
CA LEU A 499 55.61 96.54 -18.98
C LEU A 499 55.74 98.01 -18.52
N TYR A 500 55.04 98.43 -17.46
CA TYR A 500 55.20 99.79 -16.92
C TYR A 500 56.62 100.04 -16.40
N VAL A 501 57.25 99.06 -15.76
CA VAL A 501 58.63 99.18 -15.27
C VAL A 501 59.63 99.27 -16.43
N ILE A 502 59.42 98.50 -17.51
CA ILE A 502 60.24 98.59 -18.73
C ILE A 502 60.14 99.99 -19.35
N GLU A 503 58.92 100.53 -19.47
CA GLU A 503 58.73 101.89 -20.00
C GLU A 503 59.35 102.96 -19.09
N LEU A 504 59.23 102.81 -17.77
CA LEU A 504 59.87 103.69 -16.79
C LEU A 504 61.40 103.67 -16.94
N GLN A 505 62.01 102.48 -17.12
CA GLN A 505 63.44 102.35 -17.37
C GLN A 505 63.84 102.99 -18.70
N ARG A 506 63.03 102.82 -19.76
CA ARG A 506 63.25 103.46 -21.07
C ARG A 506 63.26 104.98 -20.94
N GLN A 507 62.34 105.56 -20.18
CA GLN A 507 62.28 107.00 -19.90
C GLN A 507 63.49 107.48 -19.06
N LEU A 508 63.92 106.71 -18.06
CA LEU A 508 65.11 107.01 -17.26
C LEU A 508 66.41 106.99 -18.09
N ASP A 509 66.52 106.06 -19.04
CA ASP A 509 67.67 105.98 -19.95
C ASP A 509 67.66 107.11 -20.99
N GLU A 510 66.49 107.57 -21.42
CA GLU A 510 66.34 108.78 -22.26
C GLU A 510 66.70 110.07 -21.50
N ILE A 511 66.45 110.15 -20.18
CA ILE A 511 66.83 111.30 -19.33
C ILE A 511 68.33 111.30 -18.99
N ARG A 512 69.01 110.14 -19.04
CA ARG A 512 70.44 109.97 -18.73
C ARG A 512 71.38 110.19 -19.92
N LYS A 513 70.85 110.32 -21.13
CA LYS A 513 71.59 110.76 -22.33
C LYS A 513 71.53 112.27 -22.46
#